data_AF-A0A5Q4DIF3-F1
#
_entry.id   AF-A0A5Q4DIF3-F1
#
_cell.length_a   1.000
_cell.length_b   1.000
_cell.length_c   1.000
_cell.angle_alpha   90.00
_cell.angle_beta   90.00
_cell.angle_gamma   90.00
#
_symmetry.space_group_name_H-M   'P 1'
#
loop_
_entity.id
_entity.type
_entity.pdbx_description
1 polymer ?
#
loop_
_entity_poly.entity_id
_entity_poly.type
_entity_poly.pdbx_seq_one_letter_code
_entity_poly.pdbx_strand_id
1 'polypeptide(L)'
;MTPEQELDFKKRRMRVVQKHLKNDPKYRKMRRARRLGLISSVLGSVVTLGVFLLLLKSFVLALNGPRDYAALVAPMVEGQGESSVVAQLLGVDPISLQIAGFIGPMLPSVTNVAASTVEAPRP
;
A
#
# COMPACT_ATOMS: atom_id res chain seq x y z
N MET A 1 -32.04 30.10 32.62
CA MET A 1 -30.94 29.13 32.51
C MET A 1 -29.90 29.74 31.60
N THR A 2 -28.64 29.89 32.03
CA THR A 2 -27.61 30.50 31.17
C THR A 2 -27.03 29.47 30.21
N PRO A 3 -26.55 29.87 29.02
CA PRO A 3 -25.98 28.93 28.04
C PRO A 3 -24.79 28.13 28.60
N GLU A 4 -24.02 28.71 29.52
CA GLU A 4 -22.94 28.03 30.24
C GLU A 4 -23.46 26.92 31.16
N GLN A 5 -24.57 27.18 31.88
CA GLN A 5 -25.22 26.16 32.72
C GLN A 5 -25.80 25.02 31.89
N GLU A 6 -26.31 25.27 30.69
CA GLU A 6 -26.77 24.22 29.78
C GLU A 6 -25.64 23.34 29.27
N LEU A 7 -24.50 23.93 28.89
CA LEU A 7 -23.31 23.19 28.46
C LEU A 7 -22.78 22.31 29.58
N ASP A 8 -22.75 22.83 30.80
CA ASP A 8 -22.32 22.10 31.98
C ASP A 8 -23.26 20.93 32.31
N PHE A 9 -24.57 21.15 32.22
CA PHE A 9 -25.55 20.09 32.43
C PHE A 9 -25.45 19.01 31.35
N LYS A 10 -25.28 19.40 30.08
CA LYS A 10 -25.02 18.47 28.95
C LYS A 10 -23.74 17.67 29.17
N LYS A 11 -22.62 18.30 29.58
CA LYS A 11 -21.36 17.61 29.89
C LYS A 11 -21.49 16.61 31.04
N ARG A 12 -22.23 16.95 32.10
CA ARG A 12 -22.48 16.05 33.23
C ARG A 12 -23.34 14.86 32.80
N ARG A 13 -24.43 15.11 32.08
CA ARG A 13 -25.31 14.06 31.54
C ARG A 13 -24.55 13.10 30.62
N MET A 14 -23.72 13.62 29.72
CA MET A 14 -22.89 12.79 28.83
C MET A 14 -21.89 11.91 29.59
N ARG A 15 -21.27 12.42 30.66
CA ARG A 15 -20.37 11.62 31.52
C ARG A 15 -21.10 10.46 32.20
N VAL A 16 -22.31 10.69 32.71
CA VAL A 16 -23.12 9.65 33.36
C VAL A 16 -23.54 8.59 32.34
N VAL A 17 -24.02 9.01 31.17
CA VAL A 17 -24.40 8.09 30.08
C VAL A 17 -23.20 7.26 29.63
N GLN A 18 -22.03 7.88 29.42
CA GLN A 18 -20.81 7.15 29.06
C GLN A 18 -20.38 6.14 30.13
N LYS A 19 -20.55 6.46 31.42
CA LYS A 19 -20.23 5.53 32.53
C LYS A 19 -21.13 4.29 32.49
N HIS A 20 -22.42 4.46 32.21
CA HIS A 20 -23.36 3.34 32.06
C HIS A 20 -23.11 2.54 30.78
N LEU A 21 -22.84 3.22 29.67
CA LEU A 21 -22.50 2.59 28.39
C LEU A 21 -21.25 1.71 28.49
N LYS A 22 -20.23 2.12 29.26
CA LYS A 22 -19.00 1.34 29.46
C LYS A 22 -19.24 0.02 30.20
N ASN A 23 -20.23 -0.01 31.08
CA ASN A 23 -20.58 -1.19 31.88
C ASN A 23 -21.57 -2.11 31.14
N ASP A 24 -22.20 -1.65 30.06
CA ASP A 24 -23.13 -2.44 29.26
C ASP A 24 -22.38 -3.54 28.46
N PRO A 25 -22.72 -4.83 28.65
CA PRO A 25 -22.12 -5.92 27.89
C PRO A 25 -22.36 -5.83 26.37
N LYS A 26 -23.48 -5.24 25.91
CA LYS A 26 -23.75 -5.03 24.49
C LYS A 26 -22.75 -4.04 23.88
N TYR A 27 -22.46 -2.94 24.58
CA TYR A 27 -21.47 -1.96 24.14
C TYR A 27 -20.06 -2.56 24.08
N ARG A 28 -19.68 -3.41 25.04
CA ARG A 28 -18.40 -4.13 25.02
C ARG A 28 -18.28 -5.07 23.82
N LYS A 29 -19.34 -5.83 23.50
CA LYS A 29 -19.39 -6.70 22.30
C LYS A 29 -19.28 -5.89 21.01
N MET A 30 -20.06 -4.82 20.88
CA MET A 30 -20.03 -3.94 19.70
C MET A 30 -18.65 -3.28 19.50
N ARG A 31 -17.99 -2.86 20.58
CA ARG A 31 -16.65 -2.26 20.53
C ARG A 31 -15.58 -3.27 20.08
N ARG A 32 -15.69 -4.54 20.51
CA ARG A 32 -14.80 -5.62 20.04
C ARG A 32 -15.04 -5.91 18.56
N ALA A 33 -16.29 -6.04 18.13
CA ALA A 33 -16.64 -6.27 16.73
C ALA A 33 -16.12 -5.16 15.81
N ARG A 34 -16.27 -3.88 16.20
CA ARG A 34 -15.71 -2.75 15.44
C ARG A 34 -14.19 -2.78 15.37
N ARG A 35 -13.50 -3.12 16.47
CA ARG A 35 -12.03 -3.25 16.47
C ARG A 35 -11.57 -4.36 15.53
N LEU A 36 -12.21 -5.53 15.59
CA LEU A 36 -11.89 -6.65 14.71
C LEU A 36 -12.16 -6.30 13.24
N GLY A 37 -13.28 -5.65 12.94
CA GLY A 37 -13.60 -5.19 11.58
C GLY A 37 -12.62 -4.14 11.04
N LEU A 38 -12.17 -3.20 11.87
CA LEU A 38 -11.14 -2.25 11.49
C LEU A 38 -9.78 -2.95 11.26
N ILE A 39 -9.39 -3.86 12.14
CA ILE A 39 -8.15 -4.63 11.99
C ILE A 39 -8.19 -5.46 10.70
N SER A 40 -9.30 -6.16 10.42
CA SER A 40 -9.43 -6.95 9.20
C SER A 40 -9.41 -6.08 7.94
N SER A 41 -10.05 -4.90 8.00
CA SER A 41 -10.02 -3.95 6.88
C SER A 41 -8.61 -3.41 6.63
N VAL A 42 -7.90 -3.02 7.68
CA VAL A 42 -6.53 -2.50 7.57
C VAL A 42 -5.60 -3.60 7.08
N LEU A 43 -5.69 -4.80 7.64
CA LEU A 43 -4.88 -5.94 7.20
C LEU A 43 -5.16 -6.29 5.74
N GLY A 44 -6.44 -6.29 5.34
CA GLY A 44 -6.84 -6.47 3.95
C GLY A 44 -6.21 -5.43 3.03
N SER A 45 -6.26 -4.14 3.41
CA SER A 45 -5.63 -3.08 2.61
C SER A 45 -4.11 -3.18 2.53
N VAL A 46 -3.45 -3.65 3.58
CA VAL A 46 -1.99 -3.84 3.58
C VAL A 46 -1.62 -5.01 2.66
N VAL A 47 -2.37 -6.10 2.70
CA VAL A 47 -2.17 -7.25 1.81
C VAL A 47 -2.42 -6.86 0.35
N THR A 48 -3.53 -6.17 0.04
CA THR A 48 -3.80 -5.75 -1.34
C THR A 48 -2.76 -4.77 -1.86
N LEU A 49 -2.31 -3.83 -1.03
CA LEU A 49 -1.22 -2.92 -1.38
C LEU A 49 0.09 -3.68 -1.62
N GLY A 50 0.43 -4.65 -0.77
CA GLY A 50 1.61 -5.49 -0.93
C GLY A 50 1.59 -6.29 -2.24
N VAL A 51 0.46 -6.91 -2.56
CA VAL A 51 0.26 -7.62 -3.84
C VAL A 51 0.37 -6.67 -5.02
N PHE A 52 -0.23 -5.49 -4.93
CA PHE A 52 -0.14 -4.48 -5.98
C PHE A 52 1.30 -4.02 -6.23
N LEU A 53 2.06 -3.74 -5.18
CA LEU A 53 3.48 -3.35 -5.29
C LEU A 53 4.33 -4.48 -5.89
N LEU A 54 4.06 -5.74 -5.53
CA LEU A 54 4.75 -6.90 -6.09
C LEU A 54 4.45 -7.05 -7.59
N LEU A 55 3.20 -6.87 -8.02
CA LEU A 55 2.84 -6.89 -9.44
C LEU A 55 3.49 -5.73 -10.20
N LEU A 56 3.48 -4.52 -9.63
CA LEU A 56 4.13 -3.35 -10.22
C LEU A 56 5.64 -3.59 -10.38
N LYS A 57 6.30 -4.11 -9.36
CA LYS A 57 7.71 -4.49 -9.41
C LYS A 57 7.98 -5.50 -10.53
N SER A 58 7.19 -6.56 -10.59
CA SER A 58 7.31 -7.60 -11.61
C SER A 58 7.09 -7.05 -13.02
N PHE A 59 6.17 -6.09 -13.19
CA PHE A 59 5.92 -5.42 -14.46
C PHE A 59 7.11 -4.57 -14.91
N VAL A 60 7.71 -3.79 -14.00
CA VAL A 60 8.92 -3.00 -14.29
C VAL A 60 10.10 -3.92 -14.64
N LEU A 61 10.22 -5.06 -13.96
CA LEU A 61 11.22 -6.10 -14.24
C LEU A 61 11.01 -6.77 -15.59
N ALA A 62 9.75 -6.98 -16.00
CA ALA A 62 9.40 -7.55 -17.30
C ALA A 62 9.74 -6.58 -18.46
N LEU A 63 9.57 -5.27 -18.25
CA LEU A 63 9.84 -4.25 -19.27
C LEU A 63 11.33 -3.94 -19.45
N ASN A 64 12.06 -3.73 -18.36
CA ASN A 64 13.46 -3.29 -18.40
C ASN A 64 14.45 -4.47 -18.31
N GLY A 65 13.97 -5.64 -17.89
CA GLY A 65 14.84 -6.76 -17.55
C GLY A 65 15.53 -6.58 -16.19
N PRO A 66 16.12 -7.66 -15.65
CA PRO A 66 16.67 -7.67 -14.29
C PRO A 66 17.90 -6.78 -14.12
N ARG A 67 18.72 -6.64 -15.17
CA ARG A 67 19.96 -5.87 -15.12
C ARG A 67 19.69 -4.37 -15.04
N ASP A 68 18.77 -3.87 -15.86
CA ASP A 68 18.43 -2.45 -15.89
C ASP A 68 17.58 -2.06 -14.69
N TYR A 69 16.73 -2.96 -14.20
CA TYR A 69 16.04 -2.78 -12.92
C TYR A 69 17.02 -2.62 -11.75
N ALA A 70 18.04 -3.46 -11.67
CA ALA A 70 19.06 -3.35 -10.62
C ALA A 70 19.82 -2.01 -10.71
N ALA A 71 20.09 -1.51 -11.93
CA ALA A 71 20.71 -0.20 -12.12
C ALA A 71 19.80 0.97 -11.69
N LEU A 72 18.49 0.87 -11.91
CA LEU A 72 17.50 1.87 -11.46
C LEU A 72 17.38 1.93 -9.93
N VAL A 73 17.52 0.79 -9.26
CA VAL A 73 17.37 0.66 -7.81
C VAL A 73 18.68 0.90 -7.06
N ALA A 74 19.83 0.66 -7.70
CA ALA A 74 21.16 0.88 -7.13
C ALA A 74 21.33 2.21 -6.35
N PRO A 75 20.97 3.39 -6.90
CA PRO A 75 21.12 4.66 -6.18
C PRO A 75 20.19 4.80 -4.96
N MET A 76 19.09 4.04 -4.90
CA MET A 76 18.18 4.03 -3.75
C MET A 76 18.68 3.14 -2.60
N VAL A 77 19.57 2.20 -2.92
CA VAL A 77 20.18 1.27 -1.96
C VAL A 77 21.59 1.75 -1.57
N GLU A 78 22.15 2.71 -2.29
CA GLU A 78 23.46 3.31 -2.03
C GLU A 78 23.48 3.96 -0.64
N GLY A 79 24.25 3.37 0.29
CA GLY A 79 24.31 3.78 1.70
C GLY A 79 23.52 2.89 2.66
N GLN A 80 22.75 1.92 2.17
CA GLN A 80 22.17 0.86 2.99
C GLN A 80 23.08 -0.38 2.92
N GLY A 81 23.34 -1.01 4.07
CA GLY A 81 24.09 -2.27 4.07
C GLY A 81 23.38 -3.33 3.21
N GLU A 82 24.15 -4.20 2.55
CA GLU A 82 23.63 -5.27 1.68
C GLU A 82 22.61 -6.19 2.40
N SER A 83 22.69 -6.27 3.73
CA SER A 83 21.78 -7.03 4.58
C SER A 83 20.58 -6.23 5.10
N SER A 84 20.40 -4.98 4.69
CA SER A 84 19.27 -4.17 5.12
C SER A 84 17.96 -4.70 4.53
N VAL A 85 16.89 -4.66 5.32
CA VAL A 85 15.55 -5.11 4.90
C VAL A 85 15.09 -4.34 3.67
N VAL A 86 15.50 -3.09 3.52
CA VAL A 86 15.20 -2.24 2.36
C VAL A 86 15.95 -2.71 1.11
N ALA A 87 17.24 -3.04 1.22
CA ALA A 87 18.00 -3.62 0.11
C ALA A 87 17.39 -4.94 -0.38
N GLN A 88 16.93 -5.79 0.55
CA GLN A 88 16.27 -7.05 0.21
C GLN A 88 14.88 -6.85 -0.42
N LEU A 89 14.11 -5.86 0.02
CA LEU A 89 12.78 -5.54 -0.53
C LEU A 89 12.88 -4.92 -1.93
N LEU A 90 13.87 -4.06 -2.16
CA LEU A 90 14.04 -3.34 -3.42
C LEU A 90 14.85 -4.14 -4.45
N GLY A 91 15.75 -5.01 -4.01
CA GLY A 91 16.57 -5.85 -4.88
C GLY A 91 15.76 -6.83 -5.74
N VAL A 92 16.38 -7.39 -6.77
CA VAL A 92 15.73 -8.39 -7.63
C VAL A 92 15.39 -9.64 -6.79
N ASP A 93 14.12 -10.04 -6.78
CA ASP A 93 13.64 -11.21 -6.04
C ASP A 93 13.10 -12.30 -6.98
N PRO A 94 13.18 -13.59 -6.58
CA PRO A 94 12.82 -14.71 -7.44
C PRO A 94 11.33 -14.76 -7.77
N ILE A 95 10.45 -14.21 -6.92
CA ILE A 95 9.00 -14.25 -7.15
C ILE A 95 8.63 -13.23 -8.23
N SER A 96 9.13 -12.00 -8.13
CA SER A 96 8.94 -10.99 -9.16
C SER A 96 9.57 -11.38 -10.50
N LEU A 97 10.70 -12.09 -10.50
CA LEU A 97 11.28 -12.65 -11.72
C LEU A 97 10.39 -13.69 -12.40
N GLN A 98 9.79 -14.60 -11.64
CA GLN A 98 8.87 -15.59 -12.20
C GLN A 98 7.64 -14.93 -12.80
N ILE A 99 7.04 -13.97 -12.08
CA ILE A 99 5.87 -13.22 -12.56
C ILE A 99 6.24 -12.40 -13.80
N ALA A 100 7.41 -11.75 -13.80
CA ALA A 100 7.93 -11.04 -14.96
C ALA A 100 8.12 -11.97 -16.16
N GLY A 101 8.59 -13.21 -15.95
CA GLY A 101 8.73 -14.22 -17.00
C GLY A 101 7.39 -14.67 -17.59
N PHE A 102 6.32 -14.70 -16.80
CA PHE A 102 4.96 -14.98 -17.30
C PHE A 102 4.35 -13.81 -18.07
N ILE A 103 4.60 -12.57 -17.63
CA ILE A 103 4.00 -11.36 -18.22
C ILE A 103 4.80 -10.86 -19.43
N GLY A 104 6.12 -10.96 -19.39
CA GLY A 104 7.06 -10.52 -20.43
C GLY A 104 6.67 -10.86 -21.87
N PRO A 105 6.27 -12.11 -22.21
CA PRO A 105 5.89 -12.46 -23.58
C PRO A 105 4.59 -11.79 -24.07
N MET A 106 3.79 -11.20 -23.18
CA MET A 106 2.57 -10.47 -23.55
C MET A 106 2.79 -8.96 -23.69
N LEU A 107 3.96 -8.45 -23.30
CA LEU A 107 4.28 -7.02 -23.37
C LEU A 107 5.02 -6.70 -24.67
N PRO A 108 4.72 -5.55 -25.31
CA PRO A 108 5.47 -5.11 -26.47
C PRO A 108 6.92 -4.95 -26.06
N SER A 109 7.82 -5.60 -26.80
CA SER A 109 9.26 -5.41 -26.64
C SER A 109 9.54 -3.91 -26.81
N VAL A 110 10.17 -3.29 -25.80
CA VAL A 110 10.41 -1.84 -25.74
C VAL A 110 11.19 -1.32 -26.97
N THR A 111 11.80 -2.22 -27.74
CA THR A 111 12.39 -1.97 -29.05
C THR A 111 11.43 -1.38 -30.10
N ASN A 112 10.12 -1.61 -30.01
CA ASN A 112 9.17 -1.16 -31.04
C ASN A 112 8.48 0.19 -30.77
N VAL A 113 8.53 0.72 -29.54
CA VAL A 113 7.83 1.98 -29.20
C VAL A 113 8.64 3.22 -29.60
N ALA A 114 9.97 3.10 -29.66
CA ALA A 114 10.84 4.17 -30.16
C ALA A 114 10.79 4.34 -31.70
N ALA A 115 10.41 3.29 -32.44
CA ALA A 115 10.35 3.32 -33.90
C ALA A 115 9.06 3.98 -34.45
N SER A 116 7.97 4.04 -33.67
CA SER A 116 6.68 4.58 -34.16
C SER A 116 6.51 6.09 -33.97
N THR A 117 7.51 6.81 -33.44
CA THR A 117 7.45 8.26 -33.18
C THR A 117 8.31 9.10 -34.13
N VAL A 118 8.97 8.49 -35.11
CA VAL A 118 9.83 9.19 -36.10
C VAL A 118 9.33 8.97 -37.52
N GLU A 119 8.07 9.32 -37.82
CA GLU A 119 7.69 9.61 -39.22
C GLU A 119 6.45 10.53 -39.27
N ALA A 120 6.70 11.84 -39.16
CA ALA A 120 5.81 12.85 -39.70
C ALA A 120 6.61 13.63 -40.75
N PRO A 121 6.39 13.41 -42.06
CA PRO A 121 7.03 14.21 -43.08
C PRO A 121 6.42 15.62 -43.01
N ARG A 122 7.27 16.63 -42.80
CA ARG A 122 6.87 18.04 -42.96
C ARG A 122 6.93 18.40 -44.45
N PRO A 123 6.01 19.27 -44.91
CA PRO A 123 5.78 19.58 -46.33
C PRO A 123 6.94 20.30 -47.01
#